data_AF-A0A942F5S8-F1
#
_entry.id   AF-A0A942F5S8-F1
#
_cell.length_a   1.000
_cell.length_b   1.000
_cell.length_c   1.000
_cell.angle_alpha   90.00
_cell.angle_beta   90.00
_cell.angle_gamma   90.00
#
_symmetry.space_group_name_H-M   'P 1'
#
loop_
_entity.id
_entity.type
_entity.pdbx_description
1 polymer ?
#
loop_
_entity_poly.entity_id
_entity_poly.type
_entity_poly.pdbx_seq_one_letter_code
_entity_poly.pdbx_strand_id
1 'polypeptide(L)'
;MFHFFRERWRGKTPLPRLFWIDLLATATVLNLLFGFVSLLMLAKRVDWAWVFAVHALVIPYNAFLVVSIWRHAKTPPWMRAASAVWLLVAFAI
;
A
#
# COMPACT_ATOMS: atom_id res chain seq x y z
N MET A 1 18.14 1.73 -0.38
CA MET A 1 16.70 1.80 -0.02
C MET A 1 16.01 3.07 -0.54
N PHE A 2 16.51 4.28 -0.27
CA PHE A 2 15.88 5.55 -0.72
C PHE A 2 15.73 5.72 -2.24
N HIS A 3 16.56 5.06 -3.06
CA HIS A 3 16.48 5.15 -4.51
C HIS A 3 15.13 4.63 -5.06
N PHE A 4 14.61 3.56 -4.47
CA PHE A 4 13.33 2.93 -4.84
C PHE A 4 12.14 3.89 -4.62
N PHE A 5 12.11 4.56 -3.47
CA PHE A 5 11.08 5.55 -3.15
C PHE A 5 11.24 6.81 -4.02
N ARG A 6 12.47 7.26 -4.24
CA ARG A 6 12.77 8.45 -5.03
C ARG A 6 12.37 8.31 -6.50
N GLU A 7 12.55 7.13 -7.09
CA GLU A 7 12.18 6.88 -8.49
C GLU A 7 10.67 6.90 -8.72
N ARG A 8 9.90 6.27 -7.82
CA ARG A 8 8.43 6.28 -7.86
C ARG A 8 7.86 7.67 -7.61
N TRP A 9 8.42 8.36 -6.62
CA TRP A 9 7.99 9.73 -6.28
C TRP A 9 8.27 10.75 -7.39
N ARG A 10 9.36 10.57 -8.15
CA ARG A 10 9.73 11.42 -9.30
C ARG A 10 9.02 11.01 -10.60
N GLY A 11 8.13 10.02 -10.57
CA GLY A 11 7.41 9.54 -11.76
C GLY A 11 8.31 8.88 -12.81
N LYS A 12 9.52 8.42 -12.41
CA LYS A 12 10.44 7.71 -13.33
C LYS A 12 9.98 6.29 -13.61
N THR A 13 9.16 5.72 -12.74
CA THR A 13 8.57 4.39 -12.92
C THR A 13 7.40 4.47 -13.90
N PRO A 14 7.27 3.50 -14.83
CA PRO A 14 6.10 3.42 -15.71
C PRO A 14 4.80 3.35 -14.91
N LEU A 15 3.86 4.25 -15.21
CA LEU A 15 2.57 4.34 -14.52
C LEU A 15 1.80 3.00 -14.49
N PRO A 16 1.73 2.20 -15.58
CA PRO A 16 1.07 0.90 -15.54
C PRO A 16 1.70 -0.07 -14.54
N ARG A 17 3.03 -0.06 -14.40
CA ARG A 17 3.73 -0.90 -13.42
C ARG A 17 3.44 -0.44 -11.99
N LEU A 18 3.45 0.88 -11.76
CA LEU A 18 3.14 1.46 -10.46
C LEU A 18 1.70 1.14 -10.01
N PHE A 19 0.74 1.17 -10.94
CA PHE A 19 -0.66 0.87 -10.64
C PHE A 19 -0.93 -0.64 -10.50
N TRP A 20 -0.57 -1.44 -11.51
CA TRP A 20 -0.93 -2.86 -11.52
C TRP A 20 -0.06 -3.71 -10.61
N ILE A 21 1.26 -3.49 -10.64
CA ILE A 21 2.20 -4.33 -9.90
C ILE A 21 2.40 -3.77 -8.49
N ASP A 22 2.82 -2.52 -8.37
CA ASP A 22 3.20 -2.01 -7.05
C ASP A 22 1.97 -1.77 -6.14
N LEU A 23 0.92 -1.14 -6.66
CA LEU A 23 -0.31 -0.89 -5.90
C LEU A 23 -1.18 -2.15 -5.81
N LEU A 24 -1.72 -2.66 -6.92
CA LEU A 24 -2.71 -3.73 -6.84
C LEU A 24 -2.14 -5.09 -6.41
N ALA A 25 -0.98 -5.50 -6.92
CA ALA A 25 -0.42 -6.81 -6.58
C ALA A 25 0.40 -6.76 -5.28
N THR A 26 1.51 -6.01 -5.27
CA THR A 26 2.46 -6.00 -4.15
C THR A 26 1.82 -5.49 -2.86
N ALA A 27 1.08 -4.38 -2.92
CA ALA A 27 0.49 -3.84 -1.70
C ALA A 27 -0.66 -4.70 -1.16
N THR A 28 -1.44 -5.38 -2.02
CA THR A 28 -2.44 -6.36 -1.57
C THR A 28 -1.79 -7.57 -0.93
N VAL A 29 -0.72 -8.11 -1.50
CA VAL A 29 0.04 -9.21 -0.90
C VAL A 29 0.58 -8.80 0.47
N LEU A 30 1.09 -7.57 0.60
CA LEU A 30 1.54 -7.05 1.88
C LEU A 30 0.40 -6.90 2.89
N ASN A 31 -0.75 -6.32 2.51
CA ASN A 31 -1.91 -6.24 3.40
C ASN A 31 -2.33 -7.64 3.90
N LEU A 32 -2.41 -8.63 3.01
CA LEU A 32 -2.77 -10.00 3.38
C LEU A 32 -1.73 -10.65 4.31
N LEU A 33 -0.44 -10.47 4.03
CA LEU A 33 0.62 -10.99 4.90
C LEU A 33 0.56 -10.36 6.29
N PHE A 34 0.42 -9.04 6.38
CA PHE A 34 0.35 -8.33 7.66
C PHE A 34 -0.95 -8.61 8.40
N GLY A 35 -2.08 -8.74 7.70
CA GLY A 35 -3.35 -9.19 8.25
C GLY A 35 -3.23 -10.60 8.83
N PHE A 36 -2.64 -11.52 8.08
CA PHE A 36 -2.39 -12.89 8.56
C PHE A 36 -1.46 -12.94 9.78
N VAL A 37 -0.37 -12.16 9.76
CA VAL A 37 0.53 -12.01 10.92
C VAL A 37 -0.22 -11.46 12.13
N SER A 38 -1.08 -10.46 11.93
CA SER A 38 -1.90 -9.86 12.99
C SER A 38 -2.86 -10.89 13.59
N LEU A 39 -3.53 -11.69 12.74
CA LEU A 39 -4.39 -12.80 13.19
C LEU A 39 -3.61 -13.86 13.98
N LEU A 40 -2.40 -14.23 13.52
CA LEU A 40 -1.53 -15.14 14.27
C LEU A 40 -1.11 -14.58 15.63
N MET A 41 -0.82 -13.28 15.70
CA MET A 41 -0.50 -12.60 16.96
C MET A 41 -1.70 -12.61 17.91
N LEU A 42 -2.91 -12.36 17.40
CA LEU A 42 -4.15 -12.46 18.18
C LEU A 42 -4.41 -13.89 18.69
N ALA A 43 -4.18 -14.90 17.84
CA ALA A 43 -4.30 -16.30 18.24
C ALA A 43 -3.32 -16.67 19.37
N LYS A 44 -2.14 -16.02 19.39
CA LYS A 44 -1.14 -16.14 20.46
C LYS A 44 -1.42 -15.24 21.67
N ARG A 45 -2.56 -14.53 21.69
CA ARG A 45 -2.94 -13.56 22.74
C ARG A 45 -1.89 -12.47 22.97
N VAL A 46 -1.20 -12.06 21.92
CA VAL A 46 -0.31 -10.89 21.96
C VAL A 46 -1.15 -9.65 22.25
N ASP A 47 -0.58 -8.71 22.99
CA ASP A 47 -1.24 -7.45 23.31
C ASP A 47 -1.66 -6.69 22.05
N TRP A 48 -2.86 -6.09 22.11
CA TRP A 48 -3.48 -5.40 20.99
C TRP A 48 -2.62 -4.26 20.45
N ALA A 49 -1.87 -3.54 21.29
CA ALA A 49 -1.02 -2.45 20.82
C ALA A 49 0.05 -2.94 19.83
N TRP A 50 0.61 -4.12 20.06
CA TRP A 50 1.59 -4.72 19.13
C TRP A 50 0.93 -5.22 17.85
N VAL A 51 -0.27 -5.79 17.93
CA VAL A 51 -1.04 -6.22 16.75
C VAL A 51 -1.35 -5.00 15.87
N PHE A 52 -1.84 -3.92 16.47
CA PHE A 52 -2.11 -2.67 15.75
C PHE A 52 -0.83 -2.04 15.19
N ALA A 53 0.27 -2.03 15.94
CA ALA A 53 1.53 -1.47 15.47
C ALA A 53 2.06 -2.19 14.22
N VAL A 54 1.98 -3.53 14.19
CA VAL A 54 2.37 -4.33 13.03
C VAL A 54 1.45 -4.03 11.85
N HIS A 55 0.13 -4.07 12.05
CA HIS A 55 -0.82 -3.80 10.98
C HIS A 55 -0.68 -2.36 10.41
N ALA A 56 -0.42 -1.39 11.29
CA ALA A 56 -0.25 0.01 10.92
C ALA A 56 0.97 0.28 10.04
N LEU A 57 1.95 -0.64 9.95
CA LEU A 57 3.11 -0.49 9.06
C LEU A 57 2.74 -0.47 7.57
N VAL A 58 1.61 -1.07 7.19
CA VAL A 58 1.21 -1.13 5.77
C VAL A 58 0.54 0.16 5.31
N ILE A 59 -0.08 0.90 6.23
CA ILE A 59 -0.76 2.18 5.98
C ILE A 59 0.16 3.22 5.31
N PRO A 60 1.36 3.57 5.85
CA PRO A 60 2.23 4.56 5.25
C PRO A 60 2.77 4.11 3.87
N TYR A 61 2.93 2.80 3.65
CA TYR A 61 3.34 2.26 2.36
C TYR A 61 2.24 2.41 1.30
N ASN A 62 1.00 2.06 1.66
CA ASN A 62 -0.18 2.19 0.78
C ASN A 62 -0.42 3.66 0.41
N ALA A 63 -0.37 4.56 1.40
CA ALA A 63 -0.50 6.00 1.18
C ALA A 63 0.59 6.55 0.24
N PHE A 64 1.85 6.12 0.42
CA PHE A 64 2.95 6.52 -0.45
C PHE A 64 2.72 6.14 -1.91
N LEU A 65 2.23 4.93 -2.19
CA LEU A 65 1.96 4.47 -3.55
C LEU A 65 0.82 5.27 -4.20
N VAL A 66 -0.27 5.51 -3.48
CA VAL A 66 -1.41 6.30 -3.98
C VAL A 66 -0.97 7.72 -4.32
N VAL A 67 -0.24 8.39 -3.42
CA VAL A 67 0.29 9.74 -3.68
C VAL A 67 1.27 9.73 -4.86
N SER A 68 2.10 8.69 -5.00
CA SER A 68 3.02 8.55 -6.14
C SER A 68 2.26 8.44 -7.47
N ILE A 69 1.13 7.71 -7.50
CA ILE A 69 0.25 7.62 -8.67
C ILE A 69 -0.38 8.98 -8.97
N TRP A 70 -0.88 9.69 -7.95
CA TRP A 70 -1.55 10.97 -8.16
C TRP A 70 -0.60 12.07 -8.64
N ARG A 71 0.67 12.03 -8.19
CA ARG A 71 1.74 12.93 -8.62
C ARG A 71 2.22 12.70 -10.05
N HIS A 72 1.97 11.53 -10.64
CA HIS A 72 2.42 11.24 -11.99
C HIS A 72 1.63 12.09 -13.00
N ALA A 73 2.35 12.84 -13.85
CA ALA A 73 1.75 13.83 -14.75
C ALA A 73 0.77 13.23 -15.76
N LYS A 74 0.91 11.93 -16.07
CA LYS A 74 0.09 11.21 -17.05
C LYS A 74 -1.03 10.40 -16.41
N THR A 75 -1.29 10.55 -15.11
CA THR A 75 -2.31 9.74 -14.43
C THR A 75 -3.71 10.15 -14.86
N PRO A 76 -4.47 9.24 -15.49
CA PRO A 76 -5.84 9.52 -15.87
C PRO A 76 -6.75 9.61 -14.62
N PRO A 77 -7.86 10.36 -14.68
CA PRO A 77 -8.76 10.54 -13.54
C PRO A 77 -9.28 9.22 -12.95
N TRP A 78 -9.55 8.22 -13.81
CA TRP A 78 -10.03 6.91 -13.36
C TRP A 78 -9.00 6.16 -12.52
N MET A 79 -7.69 6.28 -12.79
CA MET A 79 -6.65 5.64 -11.97
C MET A 79 -6.54 6.31 -10.60
N ARG A 80 -6.78 7.62 -10.52
CA ARG A 80 -6.84 8.33 -9.23
C ARG A 80 -8.02 7.85 -8.40
N ALA A 81 -9.21 7.76 -9.00
CA ALA A 81 -10.39 7.22 -8.34
C ALA A 81 -10.20 5.77 -7.91
N ALA A 82 -9.69 4.91 -8.81
CA ALA A 82 -9.44 3.50 -8.53
C ALA A 82 -8.39 3.30 -7.42
N SER A 83 -7.32 4.10 -7.40
CA SER A 83 -6.34 4.04 -6.31
C SER A 83 -6.89 4.54 -4.96
N ALA A 84 -7.80 5.52 -4.98
CA ALA A 84 -8.51 5.94 -3.77
C ALA A 84 -9.42 4.82 -3.23
N VAL A 85 -10.22 4.21 -4.11
CA VAL A 85 -11.10 3.09 -3.76
C VAL A 85 -10.28 1.91 -3.26
N TRP A 86 -9.19 1.55 -3.95
CA TRP A 86 -8.30 0.49 -3.50
C TRP A 86 -7.72 0.77 -2.11
N LEU A 87 -7.35 2.02 -1.81
CA LEU A 87 -6.84 2.37 -0.48
C LEU A 87 -7.90 2.14 0.60
N LEU A 88 -9.15 2.51 0.34
CA LEU A 88 -10.26 2.26 1.27
C LEU A 88 -10.49 0.76 1.49
N VAL A 89 -10.41 -0.04 0.43
CA VAL A 89 -10.50 -1.51 0.51
C VAL A 89 -9.32 -2.07 1.30
N ALA A 90 -8.11 -1.56 1.06
CA ALA A 90 -6.90 -1.98 1.76
C ALA A 90 -6.94 -1.69 3.27
N PHE A 91 -7.63 -0.63 3.71
CA PHE A 91 -7.86 -0.37 5.13
C PHE A 91 -8.80 -1.36 5.81
N ALA A 92 -9.58 -2.13 5.04
CA ALA A 92 -10.53 -3.10 5.56
C ALA A 92 -9.98 -4.55 5.61
N ILE A 93 -8.79 -4.78 5.04
CA ILE A 93 -8.09 -6.09 5.00
C ILE A 93 -7.10 -6.15 6.14
#